data_AF-A0A0S8J5F2-F1
#
_entry.id   AF-A0A0S8J5F2-F1
#
_cell.length_a   1.000
_cell.length_b   1.000
_cell.length_c   1.000
_cell.angle_alpha   90.00
_cell.angle_beta   90.00
_cell.angle_gamma   90.00
#
_symmetry.space_group_name_H-M   'P 1'
#
loop_
_entity.id
_entity.type
_entity.pdbx_description
1 polymer ?
#
loop_
_entity_poly.entity_id
_entity_poly.type
_entity_poly.pdbx_seq_one_letter_code
_entity_poly.pdbx_strand_id
1 'polypeptide(L)'
;MIKYKALAILVLSLFLLVCSKTKNPVNPPGLQFESSQSGCNKRLPITEEVIFSLHGDTILVIHKDAYYNCCSKIKINVKETPNGFDLLEFDVGDTCRCMCYFDVTTEISGLTPGTYLIRYFDIDGSLVGSGVVDIPPKYTGSESSQSKCKWGLYKTDAEATPDTLEDSVLVWSHGDTAWVMHKNAFYNCCSIIKTRLERTPEGFDLYEYDIATDWCFCVCYFDLTTAIYGLSPGGYIIRVFDTAGELVGEAELVIPYK
;
A
#
# COMPACT_ATOMS: atom_id res chain seq x y z
N MET A 1 55.67 5.59 41.58
CA MET A 1 54.85 6.34 40.61
C MET A 1 55.40 6.05 39.21
N ILE A 2 54.59 5.97 38.15
CA ILE A 2 54.95 5.46 36.79
C ILE A 2 54.72 3.94 36.61
N LYS A 3 53.48 3.43 36.77
CA LYS A 3 53.06 2.13 36.18
C LYS A 3 51.59 2.07 35.67
N TYR A 4 50.78 3.12 35.84
CA TYR A 4 49.35 3.08 35.47
C TYR A 4 48.95 3.89 34.22
N LYS A 5 49.88 4.59 33.55
CA LYS A 5 49.55 5.41 32.38
C LYS A 5 49.49 4.66 31.04
N ALA A 6 50.10 3.47 30.93
CA ALA A 6 50.14 2.72 29.67
C ALA A 6 48.89 1.86 29.42
N LEU A 7 48.16 1.45 30.47
CA LEU A 7 47.00 0.57 30.32
C LEU A 7 45.71 1.33 29.93
N ALA A 8 45.61 2.62 30.26
CA ALA A 8 44.43 3.43 29.96
C ALA A 8 44.31 3.83 28.48
N ILE A 9 45.42 3.87 27.73
CA ILE A 9 45.42 4.26 26.32
C ILE A 9 44.99 3.08 25.42
N LEU A 10 45.28 1.84 25.82
CA LEU A 10 45.00 0.66 25.01
C LEU A 10 43.54 0.19 25.07
N VAL A 11 42.84 0.50 26.16
CA VAL A 11 41.38 0.24 26.30
C VAL A 11 40.56 1.29 25.53
N LEU A 12 41.04 2.53 25.40
CA LEU A 12 40.37 3.58 24.65
C LEU A 12 40.47 3.35 23.12
N SER A 13 41.56 2.75 22.62
CA SER A 13 41.70 2.38 21.21
C SER A 13 40.87 1.16 20.80
N LEU A 14 40.53 0.27 21.73
CA LEU A 14 39.69 -0.90 21.42
C LEU A 14 38.19 -0.57 21.40
N PHE A 15 37.76 0.48 22.11
CA PHE A 15 36.37 0.98 22.07
C PHE A 15 36.03 1.81 20.83
N LEU A 16 37.02 2.37 20.12
CA LEU A 16 36.79 3.16 18.90
C LEU A 16 36.67 2.30 17.62
N LEU A 17 36.91 0.99 17.68
CA LEU A 17 36.84 0.09 16.53
C LEU A 17 35.49 -0.65 16.38
N VAL A 18 34.52 -0.43 17.27
CA VAL A 18 33.20 -1.11 17.23
C VAL A 18 32.10 -0.28 16.56
N CYS A 19 32.35 1.00 16.22
CA CYS A 19 31.30 1.90 15.71
C CYS A 19 31.47 2.36 14.25
N SER A 20 31.99 1.52 13.35
CA SER A 20 32.04 1.88 11.91
C SER A 20 31.43 0.81 10.99
N LYS A 21 30.14 0.54 11.22
CA LYS A 21 29.21 0.16 10.16
C LYS A 21 27.91 0.92 10.39
N THR A 22 27.96 2.24 10.33
CA THR A 22 26.79 3.01 9.91
C THR A 22 26.51 2.56 8.48
N LYS A 23 25.58 1.60 8.33
CA LYS A 23 24.89 1.43 7.05
C LYS A 23 24.41 2.83 6.70
N ASN A 24 24.85 3.37 5.57
CA ASN A 24 24.30 4.62 5.07
C ASN A 24 22.78 4.51 5.22
N PRO A 25 22.11 5.49 5.84
CA PRO A 25 20.66 5.48 5.86
C PRO A 25 20.25 5.36 4.40
N VAL A 26 19.67 4.21 4.06
CA VAL A 26 19.00 4.06 2.77
C VAL A 26 17.85 5.04 2.91
N ASN A 27 18.02 6.23 2.34
CA ASN A 27 16.92 7.17 2.25
C ASN A 27 15.76 6.37 1.68
N PRO A 28 14.58 6.37 2.33
CA PRO A 28 13.41 5.76 1.74
C PRO A 28 13.32 6.29 0.31
N PRO A 29 13.14 5.41 -0.70
CA PRO A 29 13.15 5.86 -2.08
C PRO A 29 12.04 6.89 -2.19
N GLY A 30 12.42 8.16 -2.31
CA GLY A 30 11.49 9.24 -2.58
C GLY A 30 10.88 9.02 -3.97
N LEU A 31 9.98 9.91 -4.36
CA LEU A 31 9.47 9.93 -5.72
C LEU A 31 10.64 9.96 -6.72
N GLN A 32 10.61 9.04 -7.68
CA GLN A 32 11.59 9.00 -8.78
C GLN A 32 10.85 9.18 -10.10
N PHE A 33 11.52 9.89 -11.00
CA PHE A 33 10.99 10.21 -12.33
C PHE A 33 12.02 9.79 -13.36
N GLU A 34 11.64 8.90 -14.26
CA GLU A 34 12.43 8.55 -15.43
C GLU A 34 11.63 8.84 -16.69
N SER A 35 12.28 9.37 -17.72
CA SER A 35 11.66 9.56 -19.02
C SER A 35 12.55 9.06 -20.13
N SER A 36 11.93 8.52 -21.16
CA SER A 36 12.58 8.03 -22.36
C SER A 36 11.74 8.35 -23.59
N GLN A 37 12.36 8.28 -24.75
CA GLN A 37 11.67 8.40 -26.04
C GLN A 37 12.07 7.25 -26.95
N SER A 38 11.18 6.85 -27.84
CA SER A 38 11.50 5.91 -28.92
C SER A 38 12.48 6.53 -29.93
N GLY A 39 12.97 5.70 -30.84
CA GLY A 39 13.56 6.21 -32.09
C GLY A 39 12.49 6.85 -32.99
N CYS A 40 12.95 7.54 -34.03
CA CYS A 40 12.07 8.11 -35.05
C CYS A 40 11.23 7.04 -35.75
N ASN A 41 9.92 7.09 -35.56
CA ASN A 41 8.96 6.32 -36.32
C ASN A 41 8.55 7.10 -37.58
N LYS A 42 8.86 6.54 -38.76
CA LYS A 42 8.54 7.14 -40.07
C LYS A 42 7.14 6.78 -40.57
N ARG A 43 6.43 5.91 -39.86
CA ARG A 43 5.07 5.53 -40.23
C ARG A 43 4.12 6.66 -39.84
N LEU A 44 3.18 6.99 -40.73
CA LEU A 44 2.08 7.88 -40.36
C LEU A 44 1.30 7.24 -39.22
N PRO A 45 1.10 7.96 -38.10
CA PRO A 45 0.38 7.44 -36.96
C PRO A 45 -1.09 7.31 -37.32
N ILE A 46 -1.76 6.48 -36.55
CA ILE A 46 -3.21 6.31 -36.69
C ILE A 46 -3.90 7.41 -35.87
N THR A 47 -3.42 7.67 -34.64
CA THR A 47 -3.91 8.69 -33.71
C THR A 47 -2.85 9.01 -32.65
N GLU A 48 -2.68 10.28 -32.30
CA GLU A 48 -1.95 10.73 -31.10
C GLU A 48 -2.79 10.42 -29.85
N GLU A 49 -2.19 9.82 -28.83
CA GLU A 49 -2.89 9.38 -27.61
C GLU A 49 -1.95 9.41 -26.40
N VAL A 50 -2.47 9.77 -25.23
CA VAL A 50 -1.76 9.59 -23.96
C VAL A 50 -2.38 8.43 -23.18
N ILE A 51 -1.57 7.41 -22.89
CA ILE A 51 -1.96 6.21 -22.16
C ILE A 51 -1.39 6.28 -20.75
N PHE A 52 -2.24 5.99 -19.77
CA PHE A 52 -1.88 5.88 -18.35
C PHE A 52 -2.04 4.43 -17.91
N SER A 53 -1.03 3.86 -17.25
CA SER A 53 -1.08 2.49 -16.74
C SER A 53 -0.35 2.37 -15.41
N LEU A 54 -0.76 1.40 -14.60
CA LEU A 54 -0.22 1.17 -13.26
C LEU A 54 0.53 -0.16 -13.19
N HIS A 55 1.75 -0.12 -12.69
CA HIS A 55 2.59 -1.28 -12.43
C HIS A 55 3.10 -1.24 -10.98
N GLY A 56 2.33 -1.86 -10.07
CA GLY A 56 2.66 -1.82 -8.64
C GLY A 56 2.46 -0.42 -8.05
N ASP A 57 3.55 0.23 -7.63
CA ASP A 57 3.61 1.62 -7.16
C ASP A 57 4.23 2.58 -8.20
N THR A 58 4.23 2.17 -9.47
CA THR A 58 4.76 2.96 -10.58
C THR A 58 3.66 3.28 -11.58
N ILE A 59 3.43 4.56 -11.84
CA ILE A 59 2.59 5.02 -12.94
C ILE A 59 3.46 5.14 -14.18
N LEU A 60 3.05 4.45 -15.24
CA LEU A 60 3.64 4.54 -16.57
C LEU A 60 2.73 5.40 -17.46
N VAL A 61 3.27 6.50 -17.97
CA VAL A 61 2.59 7.43 -18.88
C VAL A 61 3.27 7.36 -20.25
N ILE A 62 2.51 7.08 -21.30
CA ILE A 62 3.02 6.99 -22.67
C ILE A 62 2.25 7.97 -23.54
N HIS A 63 2.94 8.99 -24.04
CA HIS A 63 2.44 9.83 -25.13
C HIS A 63 2.85 9.18 -26.45
N LYS A 64 1.89 8.53 -27.12
CA LYS A 64 2.12 7.78 -28.36
C LYS A 64 2.07 8.67 -29.56
N ASP A 65 2.97 8.37 -30.51
CA ASP A 65 2.99 9.00 -31.82
C ASP A 65 3.07 10.55 -31.76
N ALA A 66 3.82 11.09 -30.80
CA ALA A 66 4.05 12.53 -30.66
C ALA A 66 4.91 13.07 -31.82
N TYR A 67 4.51 14.18 -32.44
CA TYR A 67 5.07 14.64 -33.72
C TYR A 67 6.05 15.81 -33.56
N TYR A 68 7.36 15.51 -33.60
CA TYR A 68 8.43 16.50 -33.36
C TYR A 68 9.54 16.44 -34.41
N ASN A 69 10.51 17.35 -34.28
CA ASN A 69 11.68 17.38 -35.13
C ASN A 69 12.52 16.10 -34.92
N CYS A 70 13.04 15.49 -35.98
CA CYS A 70 13.79 14.23 -35.85
C CYS A 70 15.02 14.33 -34.94
N CYS A 71 15.59 15.53 -34.84
CA CYS A 71 16.82 15.81 -34.11
C CYS A 71 16.55 16.30 -32.69
N SER A 72 15.27 16.46 -32.32
CA SER A 72 14.82 16.77 -30.98
C SER A 72 15.14 15.64 -30.01
N LYS A 73 15.42 16.04 -28.77
CA LYS A 73 15.38 15.15 -27.62
C LYS A 73 14.29 15.67 -26.71
N ILE A 74 13.26 14.87 -26.50
CA ILE A 74 12.13 15.21 -25.66
C ILE A 74 12.48 14.86 -24.22
N LYS A 75 12.39 15.85 -23.35
CA LYS A 75 12.49 15.69 -21.90
C LYS A 75 11.15 15.99 -21.27
N ILE A 76 10.89 15.34 -20.14
CA ILE A 76 9.70 15.58 -19.33
C ILE A 76 10.10 16.27 -18.04
N ASN A 77 9.48 17.42 -17.76
CA ASN A 77 9.48 17.99 -16.43
C ASN A 77 8.24 17.50 -15.69
N VAL A 78 8.45 16.79 -14.59
CA VAL A 78 7.35 16.34 -13.73
C VAL A 78 7.22 17.33 -12.58
N LYS A 79 6.04 17.96 -12.49
CA LYS A 79 5.69 18.87 -11.42
C LYS A 79 4.64 18.23 -10.53
N GLU A 80 4.99 18.02 -9.27
CA GLU A 80 4.03 17.66 -8.22
C GLU A 80 2.97 18.75 -8.04
N THR A 81 1.73 18.32 -7.88
CA THR A 81 0.56 19.15 -7.60
C THR A 81 -0.14 18.59 -6.36
N PRO A 82 -1.08 19.34 -5.74
CA PRO A 82 -1.81 18.83 -4.58
C PRO A 82 -2.54 17.49 -4.79
N ASN A 83 -2.92 17.17 -6.05
CA ASN A 83 -3.74 16.00 -6.38
C ASN A 83 -3.04 15.01 -7.32
N GLY A 84 -1.75 15.19 -7.63
CA GLY A 84 -1.03 14.34 -8.58
C GLY A 84 0.09 15.07 -9.31
N PHE A 85 0.19 14.89 -10.63
CA PHE A 85 1.37 15.31 -11.39
C PHE A 85 1.01 15.98 -12.71
N ASP A 86 1.73 17.05 -13.02
CA ASP A 86 1.77 17.66 -14.35
C ASP A 86 3.06 17.23 -15.05
N LEU A 87 2.93 16.61 -16.21
CA LEU A 87 4.04 16.20 -17.07
C LEU A 87 4.09 17.16 -18.25
N LEU A 88 5.17 17.92 -18.35
CA LEU A 88 5.35 18.91 -19.42
C LEU A 88 6.54 18.51 -20.28
N GLU A 89 6.29 18.34 -21.58
CA GLU A 89 7.31 18.08 -22.57
C GLU A 89 8.16 19.32 -22.89
N PHE A 90 9.44 19.09 -23.15
CA PHE A 90 10.38 20.10 -23.62
C PHE A 90 11.31 19.50 -24.66
N ASP A 91 11.52 20.23 -25.76
CA ASP A 91 12.58 19.91 -26.71
C ASP A 91 13.92 20.51 -26.24
N VAL A 92 14.95 19.67 -26.15
CA VAL A 92 16.33 20.08 -25.85
C VAL A 92 17.34 19.68 -26.93
N GLY A 93 16.87 19.24 -28.11
CA GLY A 93 17.70 18.82 -29.22
C GLY A 93 18.03 19.93 -30.22
N ASP A 94 18.78 19.55 -31.26
CA ASP A 94 19.04 20.41 -32.41
C ASP A 94 17.81 20.42 -33.34
N THR A 95 17.71 21.47 -34.16
CA THR A 95 16.68 21.52 -35.21
C THR A 95 17.20 20.91 -36.51
N CYS A 96 16.38 20.11 -37.19
CA CYS A 96 16.66 19.66 -38.55
C CYS A 96 15.42 19.70 -39.46
N ARG A 97 15.60 19.51 -40.76
CA ARG A 97 14.51 19.64 -41.75
C ARG A 97 13.72 18.34 -41.95
N CYS A 98 13.46 17.62 -40.88
CA CYS A 98 12.59 16.46 -40.92
C CYS A 98 11.78 16.36 -39.63
N MET A 99 10.63 15.70 -39.74
CA MET A 99 9.73 15.43 -38.64
C MET A 99 9.59 13.93 -38.45
N CYS A 100 9.37 13.51 -37.21
CA CYS A 100 9.25 12.13 -36.79
C CYS A 100 8.13 11.99 -35.77
N TYR A 101 7.62 10.77 -35.67
CA TYR A 101 6.75 10.36 -34.57
C TYR A 101 7.57 9.64 -33.51
N PHE A 102 7.27 9.92 -32.25
CA PHE A 102 7.94 9.37 -31.09
C PHE A 102 6.93 8.86 -30.07
N ASP A 103 7.23 7.74 -29.43
CA ASP A 103 6.58 7.37 -28.19
C ASP A 103 7.41 7.95 -27.04
N VAL A 104 6.84 8.87 -26.28
CA VAL A 104 7.49 9.49 -25.11
C VAL A 104 6.93 8.84 -23.85
N THR A 105 7.81 8.19 -23.09
CA THR A 105 7.45 7.39 -21.92
C THR A 105 7.96 8.06 -20.66
N THR A 106 7.14 8.14 -19.63
CA THR A 106 7.50 8.61 -18.28
C THR A 106 7.09 7.58 -17.24
N GLU A 107 8.01 7.26 -16.34
CA GLU A 107 7.77 6.44 -15.16
C GLU A 107 7.83 7.32 -13.91
N ILE A 108 6.77 7.25 -13.10
CA ILE A 108 6.68 7.88 -11.79
C ILE A 108 6.60 6.76 -10.76
N SER A 109 7.67 6.53 -10.01
CA SER A 109 7.79 5.41 -9.08
C SER A 109 7.98 5.87 -7.63
N GLY A 110 7.80 4.92 -6.70
CA GLY A 110 7.83 5.20 -5.26
C GLY A 110 6.57 5.92 -4.76
N LEU A 111 5.45 5.75 -5.46
CA LEU A 111 4.19 6.38 -5.08
C LEU A 111 3.59 5.68 -3.86
N THR A 112 3.07 6.48 -2.94
CA THR A 112 2.21 5.95 -1.88
C THR A 112 0.85 5.56 -2.46
N PRO A 113 0.11 4.69 -1.79
CA PRO A 113 -1.28 4.45 -2.15
C PRO A 113 -2.11 5.73 -2.12
N GLY A 114 -3.06 5.83 -3.04
CA GLY A 114 -3.90 7.01 -3.21
C GLY A 114 -4.35 7.23 -4.65
N THR A 115 -5.16 8.25 -4.84
CA THR A 115 -5.70 8.67 -6.15
C THR A 115 -4.87 9.82 -6.70
N TYR A 116 -4.37 9.67 -7.92
CA TYR A 116 -3.52 10.66 -8.59
C TYR A 116 -4.16 11.15 -9.89
N LEU A 117 -4.34 12.46 -10.01
CA LEU A 117 -4.65 13.13 -11.28
C LEU A 117 -3.35 13.39 -12.03
N ILE A 118 -3.22 12.79 -13.20
CA ILE A 118 -2.09 12.98 -14.11
C ILE A 118 -2.56 13.85 -15.28
N ARG A 119 -1.82 14.91 -15.58
CA ARG A 119 -2.05 15.78 -16.73
C ARG A 119 -0.79 15.83 -17.58
N TYR A 120 -0.94 15.68 -18.88
CA TYR A 120 0.15 15.64 -19.83
C TYR A 120 0.03 16.79 -20.82
N PHE A 121 1.10 17.58 -20.91
CA PHE A 121 1.17 18.78 -21.73
C PHE A 121 2.29 18.64 -22.76
N ASP A 122 1.99 18.99 -24.00
CA ASP A 122 2.97 19.01 -25.09
C ASP A 122 3.98 20.16 -24.94
N ILE A 123 4.91 20.25 -25.89
CA ILE A 123 5.95 21.28 -25.92
C ILE A 123 5.43 22.72 -26.02
N ASP A 124 4.20 22.91 -26.50
CA ASP A 124 3.55 24.23 -26.58
C ASP A 124 2.80 24.57 -25.29
N GLY A 125 2.75 23.63 -24.33
CA GLY A 125 2.02 23.74 -23.07
C GLY A 125 0.53 23.42 -23.20
N SER A 126 0.11 22.82 -24.31
CA SER A 126 -1.28 22.41 -24.53
C SER A 126 -1.55 21.07 -23.86
N LEU A 127 -2.71 20.93 -23.22
CA LEU A 127 -3.12 19.68 -22.59
C LEU A 127 -3.48 18.66 -23.68
N VAL A 128 -2.69 17.59 -23.80
CA VAL A 128 -2.90 16.49 -24.77
C VAL A 128 -3.60 15.29 -24.14
N GLY A 129 -3.48 15.11 -22.82
CA GLY A 129 -4.15 14.01 -22.13
C GLY A 129 -4.24 14.21 -20.62
N SER A 130 -5.25 13.58 -20.02
CA SER A 130 -5.36 13.48 -18.56
C SER A 130 -5.98 12.16 -18.14
N GLY A 131 -5.61 11.70 -16.95
CA GLY A 131 -6.08 10.44 -16.39
C GLY A 131 -6.06 10.47 -14.88
N VAL A 132 -6.97 9.71 -14.26
CA VAL A 132 -6.95 9.43 -12.82
C VAL A 132 -6.43 8.01 -12.63
N VAL A 133 -5.42 7.85 -11.78
CA VAL A 133 -4.81 6.56 -11.46
C VAL A 133 -4.92 6.30 -9.97
N ASP A 134 -5.56 5.19 -9.62
CA ASP A 134 -5.71 4.74 -8.22
C ASP A 134 -4.66 3.70 -7.88
N ILE A 135 -3.76 4.03 -6.95
CA ILE A 135 -2.74 3.11 -6.45
C ILE A 135 -3.29 2.43 -5.19
N PRO A 136 -3.55 1.11 -5.25
CA PRO A 136 -4.13 0.40 -4.12
C PRO A 136 -3.10 0.30 -2.98
N PRO A 137 -3.56 0.31 -1.72
CA PRO A 137 -2.73 -0.01 -0.59
C PRO A 137 -2.03 -1.35 -0.70
N LYS A 138 -0.72 -1.36 -0.43
CA LYS A 138 0.05 -2.60 -0.30
C LYS A 138 -0.25 -3.24 1.06
N TYR A 139 -0.35 -4.57 1.08
CA TYR A 139 -0.30 -5.42 2.27
C TYR A 139 0.52 -6.67 1.97
N THR A 140 1.10 -7.27 3.00
CA THR A 140 2.05 -8.41 2.86
C THR A 140 1.46 -9.74 3.28
N GLY A 141 0.32 -9.73 3.98
CA GLY A 141 -0.43 -10.93 4.34
C GLY A 141 -1.38 -10.68 5.51
N SER A 142 -2.04 -11.75 5.95
CA SER A 142 -2.88 -11.75 7.14
C SER A 142 -2.76 -13.06 7.90
N GLU A 143 -2.90 -12.99 9.23
CA GLU A 143 -2.97 -14.16 10.10
C GLU A 143 -4.22 -14.06 10.98
N SER A 144 -4.93 -15.19 11.16
CA SER A 144 -6.12 -15.25 12.00
C SER A 144 -5.97 -16.22 13.16
N SER A 145 -6.48 -15.82 14.31
CA SER A 145 -6.49 -16.57 15.56
C SER A 145 -7.88 -16.54 16.20
N GLN A 146 -8.18 -17.58 16.97
CA GLN A 146 -9.46 -17.77 17.65
C GLN A 146 -9.17 -18.03 19.13
N SER A 147 -9.91 -17.38 20.03
CA SER A 147 -9.81 -17.64 21.46
C SER A 147 -10.28 -19.05 21.81
N LYS A 148 -9.99 -19.50 23.03
CA LYS A 148 -10.72 -20.66 23.56
C LYS A 148 -12.21 -20.33 23.67
N CYS A 149 -13.02 -21.37 23.62
CA CYS A 149 -14.44 -21.29 23.91
C CYS A 149 -14.66 -20.69 25.32
N LYS A 150 -15.39 -19.58 25.40
CA LYS A 150 -15.71 -18.87 26.66
C LYS A 150 -16.89 -19.46 27.43
N TRP A 151 -17.31 -20.69 27.12
CA TRP A 151 -18.43 -21.34 27.77
C TRP A 151 -18.20 -21.45 29.29
N GLY A 152 -19.19 -20.99 30.07
CA GLY A 152 -19.19 -21.18 31.52
C GLY A 152 -18.55 -20.07 32.34
N LEU A 153 -17.88 -19.09 31.71
CA LEU A 153 -17.48 -17.84 32.39
C LEU A 153 -18.68 -17.01 32.88
N TYR A 154 -19.89 -17.31 32.39
CA TYR A 154 -21.13 -16.59 32.71
C TYR A 154 -22.12 -17.41 33.54
N LYS A 155 -21.72 -18.60 34.03
CA LYS A 155 -22.62 -19.50 34.77
C LYS A 155 -22.68 -19.26 36.28
N THR A 156 -21.81 -18.42 36.86
CA THR A 156 -21.79 -18.18 38.32
C THR A 156 -22.44 -16.88 38.74
N ASP A 157 -22.68 -15.97 37.80
CA ASP A 157 -23.28 -14.68 38.09
C ASP A 157 -24.70 -14.74 37.53
N ALA A 158 -25.68 -14.88 38.42
CA ALA A 158 -27.11 -15.02 38.09
C ALA A 158 -27.73 -13.80 37.36
N GLU A 159 -26.89 -12.87 36.86
CA GLU A 159 -27.26 -11.64 36.19
C GLU A 159 -26.58 -11.44 34.83
N ALA A 160 -25.61 -12.28 34.43
CA ALA A 160 -25.07 -12.24 33.07
C ALA A 160 -26.02 -12.97 32.12
N THR A 161 -27.13 -12.31 31.75
CA THR A 161 -27.97 -12.79 30.65
C THR A 161 -27.15 -12.74 29.35
N PRO A 162 -27.40 -13.66 28.41
CA PRO A 162 -26.79 -13.62 27.06
C PRO A 162 -26.88 -12.25 26.38
N ASP A 163 -27.88 -11.44 26.74
CA ASP A 163 -28.09 -10.06 26.25
C ASP A 163 -27.01 -9.05 26.67
N THR A 164 -26.11 -9.39 27.61
CA THR A 164 -25.03 -8.48 28.06
C THR A 164 -23.72 -8.64 27.29
N LEU A 165 -23.61 -9.65 26.42
CA LEU A 165 -22.44 -9.84 25.57
C LEU A 165 -22.65 -9.14 24.25
N GLU A 166 -22.19 -7.90 24.20
CA GLU A 166 -22.16 -7.13 22.96
C GLU A 166 -21.25 -7.82 21.95
N ASP A 167 -21.88 -8.30 20.87
CA ASP A 167 -21.22 -8.68 19.63
C ASP A 167 -20.69 -7.39 18.98
N SER A 168 -19.38 -7.31 18.77
CA SER A 168 -18.73 -6.09 18.34
C SER A 168 -17.46 -6.35 17.54
N VAL A 169 -17.17 -5.44 16.62
CA VAL A 169 -15.92 -5.39 15.86
C VAL A 169 -15.06 -4.25 16.39
N LEU A 170 -13.84 -4.57 16.78
CA LEU A 170 -12.82 -3.62 17.25
C LEU A 170 -11.66 -3.62 16.27
N VAL A 171 -11.21 -2.43 15.87
CA VAL A 171 -10.07 -2.28 14.95
C VAL A 171 -9.07 -1.29 15.53
N TRP A 172 -7.78 -1.64 15.49
CA TRP A 172 -6.68 -0.77 15.89
C TRP A 172 -5.42 -1.05 15.09
N SER A 173 -4.45 -0.14 15.13
CA SER A 173 -3.16 -0.31 14.45
C SER A 173 -1.98 -0.20 15.40
N HIS A 174 -0.89 -0.88 15.05
CA HIS A 174 0.43 -0.68 15.65
C HIS A 174 1.48 -0.76 14.54
N GLY A 175 2.13 0.36 14.25
CA GLY A 175 3.02 0.47 13.09
C GLY A 175 2.24 0.29 11.78
N ASP A 176 2.69 -0.62 10.93
CA ASP A 176 2.08 -0.99 9.65
C ASP A 176 1.16 -2.22 9.76
N THR A 177 0.79 -2.61 10.98
CA THR A 177 -0.08 -3.77 11.22
C THR A 177 -1.43 -3.30 11.75
N ALA A 178 -2.50 -3.73 11.08
CA ALA A 178 -3.86 -3.64 11.58
C ALA A 178 -4.21 -4.87 12.40
N TRP A 179 -4.97 -4.68 13.46
CA TRP A 179 -5.58 -5.73 14.25
C TRP A 179 -7.09 -5.54 14.22
N VAL A 180 -7.79 -6.59 13.82
CA VAL A 180 -9.25 -6.66 13.73
C VAL A 180 -9.71 -7.74 14.70
N MET A 181 -10.58 -7.40 15.65
CA MET A 181 -11.17 -8.34 16.59
C MET A 181 -12.68 -8.33 16.46
N HIS A 182 -13.27 -9.48 16.11
CA HIS A 182 -14.68 -9.74 16.33
C HIS A 182 -14.84 -10.38 17.71
N LYS A 183 -15.38 -9.62 18.64
CA LYS A 183 -15.51 -9.97 20.05
C LYS A 183 -16.85 -10.63 20.29
N ASN A 184 -16.82 -11.75 21.02
CA ASN A 184 -18.00 -12.56 21.35
C ASN A 184 -18.77 -13.08 20.11
N ALA A 185 -18.06 -13.54 19.09
CA ALA A 185 -18.64 -14.25 17.96
C ALA A 185 -19.30 -15.57 18.42
N PHE A 186 -20.54 -15.82 17.98
CA PHE A 186 -21.36 -16.94 18.45
C PHE A 186 -21.38 -18.12 17.47
N TYR A 187 -20.71 -19.21 17.83
CA TYR A 187 -20.54 -20.39 16.95
C TYR A 187 -20.67 -21.70 17.71
N ASN A 188 -20.66 -22.86 17.02
CA ASN A 188 -20.62 -24.14 17.71
C ASN A 188 -19.29 -24.32 18.47
N CYS A 189 -19.26 -25.00 19.62
CA CYS A 189 -18.03 -25.06 20.42
C CYS A 189 -16.85 -25.78 19.73
N CYS A 190 -17.14 -26.61 18.75
CA CYS A 190 -16.15 -27.36 17.99
C CYS A 190 -15.77 -26.65 16.68
N SER A 191 -16.39 -25.50 16.38
CA SER A 191 -16.03 -24.68 15.24
C SER A 191 -14.60 -24.17 15.36
N ILE A 192 -13.90 -24.20 14.24
CA ILE A 192 -12.58 -23.62 14.08
C ILE A 192 -12.75 -22.52 13.04
N ILE A 193 -12.96 -21.29 13.50
CA ILE A 193 -13.23 -20.16 12.63
C ILE A 193 -11.92 -19.54 12.17
N LYS A 194 -11.81 -19.39 10.85
CA LYS A 194 -10.74 -18.66 10.17
C LYS A 194 -11.32 -17.45 9.46
N THR A 195 -10.46 -16.51 9.10
CA THR A 195 -10.85 -15.35 8.30
C THR A 195 -10.17 -15.39 6.94
N ARG A 196 -10.91 -15.02 5.89
CA ARG A 196 -10.39 -14.79 4.55
C ARG A 196 -10.44 -13.29 4.30
N LEU A 197 -9.30 -12.72 3.96
CA LEU A 197 -9.17 -11.31 3.65
C LEU A 197 -9.40 -11.08 2.15
N GLU A 198 -10.29 -10.16 1.81
CA GLU A 198 -10.50 -9.68 0.46
C GLU A 198 -10.25 -8.17 0.41
N ARG A 199 -9.54 -7.71 -0.64
CA ARG A 199 -9.22 -6.30 -0.82
C ARG A 199 -10.36 -5.60 -1.55
N THR A 200 -10.72 -4.41 -1.10
CA THR A 200 -11.68 -3.52 -1.76
C THR A 200 -11.02 -2.18 -2.10
N PRO A 201 -11.66 -1.30 -2.89
CA PRO A 201 -11.12 0.03 -3.14
C PRO A 201 -10.85 0.80 -1.84
N GLU A 202 -11.82 0.77 -0.92
CA GLU A 202 -11.80 1.57 0.33
C GLU A 202 -11.05 0.88 1.48
N GLY A 203 -10.82 -0.43 1.42
CA GLY A 203 -10.17 -1.15 2.51
C GLY A 203 -10.19 -2.66 2.36
N PHE A 204 -10.73 -3.35 3.35
CA PHE A 204 -10.69 -4.81 3.43
C PHE A 204 -11.98 -5.41 3.98
N ASP A 205 -12.36 -6.55 3.39
CA ASP A 205 -13.47 -7.37 3.83
C ASP A 205 -12.91 -8.66 4.43
N LEU A 206 -13.30 -8.98 5.65
CA LEU A 206 -12.91 -10.20 6.35
C LEU A 206 -14.12 -11.13 6.40
N TYR A 207 -14.02 -12.26 5.73
CA TYR A 207 -15.06 -13.28 5.73
C TYR A 207 -14.69 -14.40 6.69
N GLU A 208 -15.53 -14.63 7.69
CA GLU A 208 -15.39 -15.75 8.60
C GLU A 208 -15.84 -17.05 7.93
N TYR A 209 -15.12 -18.14 8.19
CA TYR A 209 -15.48 -19.46 7.71
C TYR A 209 -15.05 -20.55 8.68
N ASP A 210 -15.90 -21.55 8.86
CA ASP A 210 -15.63 -22.71 9.71
C ASP A 210 -14.85 -23.78 8.94
N ILE A 211 -13.70 -24.18 9.48
CA ILE A 211 -12.89 -25.29 8.94
C ILE A 211 -12.99 -26.56 9.78
N ALA A 212 -13.83 -26.57 10.82
CA ALA A 212 -14.05 -27.77 11.61
C ALA A 212 -14.69 -28.87 10.77
N THR A 213 -14.24 -30.11 10.98
CA THR A 213 -14.83 -31.31 10.37
C THR A 213 -15.87 -31.97 11.27
N ASP A 214 -15.80 -31.69 12.57
CA ASP A 214 -16.66 -32.27 13.59
C ASP A 214 -17.74 -31.28 14.02
N TRP A 215 -18.94 -31.81 14.20
CA TRP A 215 -20.09 -31.05 14.67
C TRP A 215 -20.33 -31.33 16.16
N CYS A 216 -20.81 -30.33 16.89
CA CYS A 216 -21.07 -30.45 18.32
C CYS A 216 -22.39 -29.78 18.69
N PHE A 217 -23.13 -30.40 19.60
CA PHE A 217 -24.42 -29.91 20.10
C PHE A 217 -24.26 -28.87 21.22
N CYS A 218 -23.47 -27.84 20.96
CA CYS A 218 -23.19 -26.81 21.94
C CYS A 218 -22.78 -25.51 21.21
N VAL A 219 -23.24 -24.36 21.69
CA VAL A 219 -22.90 -23.01 21.24
C VAL A 219 -21.94 -22.24 22.17
N CYS A 220 -20.93 -21.58 21.63
CA CYS A 220 -19.92 -20.87 22.40
C CYS A 220 -19.61 -19.50 21.82
N TYR A 221 -19.09 -18.62 22.69
CA TYR A 221 -18.56 -17.32 22.31
C TYR A 221 -17.04 -17.39 22.15
N PHE A 222 -16.56 -16.76 21.08
CA PHE A 222 -15.15 -16.67 20.72
C PHE A 222 -14.76 -15.22 20.45
N ASP A 223 -13.51 -14.87 20.77
CA ASP A 223 -12.89 -13.69 20.16
C ASP A 223 -12.08 -14.17 18.96
N LEU A 224 -12.37 -13.58 17.80
CA LEU A 224 -11.67 -13.85 16.55
C LEU A 224 -10.78 -12.66 16.28
N THR A 225 -9.47 -12.88 16.15
CA THR A 225 -8.50 -11.81 15.90
C THR A 225 -7.78 -12.06 14.59
N THR A 226 -7.78 -11.06 13.72
CA THR A 226 -7.01 -11.06 12.46
C THR A 226 -6.00 -9.92 12.48
N ALA A 227 -4.74 -10.25 12.19
CA ALA A 227 -3.69 -9.26 11.93
C ALA A 227 -3.51 -9.11 10.42
N ILE A 228 -3.42 -7.88 9.93
CA ILE A 228 -3.13 -7.55 8.52
C ILE A 228 -1.80 -6.79 8.49
N TYR A 229 -0.79 -7.36 7.83
CA TYR A 229 0.59 -6.90 7.92
C TYR A 229 1.01 -6.04 6.73
N GLY A 230 1.94 -5.11 6.97
CA GLY A 230 2.61 -4.34 5.93
C GLY A 230 1.67 -3.38 5.20
N LEU A 231 0.68 -2.85 5.91
CA LEU A 231 -0.21 -1.82 5.39
C LEU A 231 0.56 -0.52 5.20
N SER A 232 0.35 0.10 4.04
CA SER A 232 0.87 1.44 3.80
C SER A 232 0.14 2.47 4.68
N PRO A 233 0.75 3.62 4.99
CA PRO A 233 0.03 4.73 5.63
C PRO A 233 -1.22 5.12 4.84
N GLY A 234 -2.31 5.44 5.55
CA GLY A 234 -3.61 5.75 4.92
C GLY A 234 -4.81 5.41 5.78
N GLY A 235 -5.99 5.81 5.28
CA GLY A 235 -7.29 5.44 5.84
C GLY A 235 -7.86 4.19 5.16
N TYR A 236 -8.56 3.36 5.92
CA TYR A 236 -9.12 2.09 5.48
C TYR A 236 -10.49 1.86 6.11
N ILE A 237 -11.42 1.30 5.33
CA ILE A 237 -12.66 0.73 5.86
C ILE A 237 -12.47 -0.78 6.05
N ILE A 238 -12.68 -1.27 7.27
CA ILE A 238 -12.62 -2.69 7.60
C ILE A 238 -14.02 -3.19 7.86
N ARG A 239 -14.45 -4.20 7.10
CA ARG A 239 -15.75 -4.87 7.27
C ARG A 239 -15.54 -6.33 7.65
N VAL A 240 -16.31 -6.82 8.61
CA VAL A 240 -16.29 -8.22 9.04
C VAL A 240 -17.63 -8.86 8.73
N PHE A 241 -17.58 -9.99 8.04
CA PHE A 241 -18.73 -10.80 7.66
C PHE A 241 -18.66 -12.16 8.35
N ASP A 242 -19.78 -12.63 8.86
CA ASP A 242 -19.88 -13.92 9.52
C ASP A 242 -19.83 -15.09 8.51
N THR A 243 -19.99 -16.33 9.01
CA THR A 243 -20.01 -17.54 8.16
C THR A 243 -21.20 -17.63 7.18
N ALA A 244 -22.27 -16.85 7.39
CA ALA A 244 -23.39 -16.73 6.48
C ALA A 244 -23.18 -15.63 5.42
N GLY A 245 -22.13 -14.81 5.58
CA GLY A 245 -21.85 -13.65 4.74
C GLY A 245 -22.62 -12.40 5.16
N GLU A 246 -23.18 -12.36 6.36
CA GLU A 246 -23.86 -11.19 6.93
C GLU A 246 -22.84 -10.23 7.56
N LEU A 247 -23.05 -8.93 7.39
CA LEU A 247 -22.16 -7.90 7.96
C LEU A 247 -22.35 -7.85 9.48
N VAL A 248 -21.30 -8.19 10.22
CA VAL A 248 -21.27 -8.13 11.68
C VAL A 248 -20.89 -6.73 12.15
N GLY A 249 -19.90 -6.12 11.51
CA GLY A 249 -19.45 -4.80 11.89
C GLY A 249 -18.51 -4.15 10.87
N GLU A 250 -18.42 -2.84 10.97
CA GLU A 250 -17.61 -1.97 10.14
C GLU A 250 -16.86 -0.96 11.02
N ALA A 251 -15.61 -0.68 10.69
CA ALA A 251 -14.81 0.32 11.38
C ALA A 251 -13.81 1.00 10.45
N GLU A 252 -13.57 2.28 10.70
CA GLU A 252 -12.47 3.03 10.09
C GLU A 252 -11.15 2.71 10.79
N LEU A 253 -10.08 2.60 10.01
CA LEU A 253 -8.73 2.39 10.48
C LEU A 253 -7.78 3.37 9.81
N VAL A 254 -6.89 3.96 10.61
CA VAL A 254 -5.80 4.79 10.10
C VAL A 254 -4.45 4.14 10.42
N ILE A 255 -3.64 3.94 9.39
CA ILE A 255 -2.23 3.61 9.52
C ILE A 255 -1.44 4.92 9.46
N PRO A 256 -0.72 5.32 10.53
CA PRO A 256 -0.02 6.59 10.57
C PRO A 256 1.19 6.61 9.63
N TYR A 257 1.53 7.80 9.14
CA TYR A 257 2.81 8.04 8.49
C TYR A 257 3.94 7.94 9.54
N LYS A 258 5.08 7.36 9.14
CA LYS A 258 6.28 7.26 10.00
C LYS A 258 7.05 8.56 10.04
#